data_AF-A0A7J8SN84-F1
#
_entry.id   AF-A0A7J8SN84-F1
#
_cell.length_a   1.000
_cell.length_b   1.000
_cell.length_c   1.000
_cell.angle_alpha   90.00
_cell.angle_beta   90.00
_cell.angle_gamma   90.00
#
_symmetry.space_group_name_H-M   'P 1'
#
loop_
_entity.id
_entity.type
_entity.pdbx_description
1 polymer ?
#
loop_
_entity_poly.entity_id
_entity_poly.type
_entity_poly.pdbx_seq_one_letter_code
_entity_poly.pdbx_strand_id
1 'polypeptide(L)' 'MDISIIKTIPTLIYSDIAKASNFTPLTCVVCLSEFKNDEKARVLPNCNHAFHVDYIDMWFYTHSNCPLCRAPV' A
#
# COMPACT_ATOMS: atom_id res chain seq x y z
N MET A 1 12.62 -2.49 -18.10
CA MET A 1 12.14 -2.20 -16.73
C MET A 1 10.71 -2.70 -16.68
N ASP A 2 10.49 -3.86 -16.06
CA ASP A 2 9.25 -4.62 -16.18
C ASP A 2 8.28 -4.24 -15.06
N ILE A 3 7.31 -3.39 -15.39
CA ILE A 3 6.34 -2.78 -14.45
C ILE A 3 5.17 -3.75 -14.14
N SER A 4 5.29 -5.01 -14.60
CA SER A 4 4.26 -6.05 -14.53
C SER A 4 3.87 -6.39 -13.10
N ILE A 5 4.80 -6.28 -12.15
CA ILE A 5 4.57 -6.58 -10.73
C ILE A 5 3.58 -5.61 -10.08
N ILE A 6 3.54 -4.35 -10.53
CA ILE A 6 2.68 -3.32 -9.95
C ILE A 6 1.21 -3.58 -10.33
N LYS A 7 0.97 -4.13 -11.52
CA LYS A 7 -0.39 -4.50 -11.96
C LYS A 7 -0.98 -5.68 -11.19
N THR A 8 -0.14 -6.55 -10.60
CA THR A 8 -0.62 -7.74 -9.90
C THR A 8 -0.97 -7.48 -8.44
N ILE A 9 -0.56 -6.36 -7.86
CA ILE A 9 -0.85 -6.05 -6.46
C ILE A 9 -2.30 -5.55 -6.33
N PRO A 10 -3.11 -6.09 -5.42
CA PRO A 10 -4.48 -5.63 -5.23
C PRO A 10 -4.52 -4.20 -4.70
N THR A 11 -5.40 -3.40 -5.30
CA THR A 11 -5.71 -2.04 -4.84
C THR A 11 -7.06 -2.07 -4.12
N LEU A 12 -7.09 -1.48 -2.93
CA LEU A 12 -8.24 -1.41 -2.04
C LEU A 12 -8.52 0.05 -1.70
N ILE A 13 -9.77 0.40 -1.40
CA ILE A 13 -10.10 1.73 -0.90
C ILE A 13 -10.00 1.71 0.62
N TYR A 14 -9.35 2.71 1.21
CA TYR A 14 -9.13 2.78 2.65
C TYR A 14 -10.43 2.67 3.46
N SER A 15 -11.53 3.26 2.98
CA SER A 15 -12.84 3.15 3.62
C SER A 15 -13.34 1.71 3.78
N ASP A 16 -12.95 0.79 2.90
CA ASP A 16 -13.27 -0.64 3.02
C ASP A 16 -12.35 -1.34 4.01
N ILE A 17 -11.06 -0.96 4.03
CA ILE A 17 -10.07 -1.50 4.97
C ILE A 17 -10.39 -1.05 6.40
N ALA A 18 -10.75 0.22 6.59
CA ALA A 18 -11.14 0.80 7.88
C ALA A 18 -12.44 0.19 8.43
N LYS A 19 -13.30 -0.33 7.54
CA LYS A 19 -14.50 -1.07 7.93
C LYS A 19 -14.20 -2.54 8.28
N ALA A 20 -13.30 -3.18 7.54
CA ALA A 20 -12.94 -4.58 7.74
C ALA A 20 -11.97 -4.80 8.89
N SER A 21 -11.01 -3.90 9.06
CA SER A 21 -10.05 -3.87 10.14
C SER A 21 -10.60 -2.92 11.19
N ASN A 22 -11.19 -3.46 12.26
CA ASN A 22 -11.75 -2.70 13.39
C ASN A 22 -10.66 -1.93 14.20
N PHE A 23 -9.54 -1.60 13.58
CA PHE A 23 -8.32 -1.11 14.20
C PHE A 23 -7.84 0.17 13.51
N THR A 24 -7.57 1.19 14.34
CA THR A 24 -6.84 2.46 14.19
C THR A 24 -6.59 3.04 12.79
N PRO A 25 -6.60 4.39 12.64
CA PRO A 25 -6.33 5.02 11.35
C PRO A 25 -5.02 4.50 10.76
N LEU A 26 -5.11 3.90 9.56
CA LEU A 26 -3.90 3.50 8.85
C LEU A 26 -3.14 4.79 8.52
N THR A 27 -1.83 4.75 8.68
CA THR A 27 -0.94 5.84 8.28
C THR A 27 0.00 5.32 7.22
N CYS A 28 0.09 6.04 6.10
CA CYS A 28 1.03 5.69 5.05
C CYS A 28 2.42 6.15 5.48
N VAL A 29 3.34 5.24 5.79
CA VAL A 29 4.70 5.60 6.21
C VAL A 29 5.53 6.28 5.11
N VAL A 30 5.08 6.23 3.86
CA VAL A 30 5.77 6.88 2.74
C VAL A 30 5.49 8.38 2.71
N CYS A 31 4.24 8.79 2.92
CA CYS A 31 3.85 10.21 2.98
C CYS A 31 3.60 10.72 4.40
N LEU A 32 3.78 9.87 5.42
CA LEU A 32 3.56 10.13 6.84
C LEU A 32 2.18 10.75 7.15
N SER A 33 1.20 10.46 6.31
CA SER A 33 -0.16 11.00 6.41
C SER A 33 -1.17 9.88 6.63
N GLU A 34 -2.22 10.19 7.38
CA GLU A 34 -3.38 9.32 7.56
C GLU A 34 -4.11 9.12 6.22
N PHE A 35 -4.59 7.91 5.98
CA PHE A 35 -5.47 7.66 4.84
C PHE A 35 -6.83 8.32 5.09
N LYS A 36 -7.37 8.98 4.08
CA LYS A 36 -8.72 9.53 4.06
C LYS A 36 -9.69 8.53 3.45
N ASN A 37 -10.95 8.64 3.87
CA ASN A 37 -12.04 7.93 3.21
C ASN A 37 -12.03 8.26 1.72
N ASP A 38 -12.15 7.24 0.86
CA ASP A 38 -11.98 7.29 -0.60
C ASP A 38 -10.53 7.21 -1.14
N GLU A 39 -9.50 7.28 -0.30
CA GLU A 39 -8.12 7.10 -0.79
C GLU A 39 -7.82 5.63 -1.11
N LYS A 40 -7.10 5.43 -2.22
CA LYS A 40 -6.69 4.09 -2.68
C LYS A 40 -5.38 3.70 -2.02
N ALA A 41 -5.39 2.54 -1.38
CA ALA A 41 -4.24 1.91 -0.79
C ALA A 41 -3.93 0.58 -1.50
N ARG A 42 -2.66 0.28 -1.73
CA ARG A 42 -2.23 -1.09 -2.06
C ARG A 42 -1.85 -1.81 -0.79
N VAL A 43 -2.29 -3.05 -0.66
CA VAL A 43 -1.89 -3.94 0.42
C VAL A 43 -0.98 -5.01 -0.16
N LEU A 44 0.23 -5.12 0.38
CA LEU A 44 1.14 -6.18 -0.04
C LEU A 44 0.65 -7.53 0.48
N PRO A 45 0.55 -8.57 -0.37
CA PRO A 45 0.05 -9.87 0.05
C PRO A 45 0.99 -10.60 1.02
N ASN A 46 2.30 -10.34 0.94
CA ASN A 46 3.32 -11.01 1.75
C ASN A 46 3.41 -10.51 3.20
N CYS A 47 3.09 -9.25 3.46
CA CYS A 47 3.24 -8.63 4.78
C CYS A 47 2.02 -7.84 5.25
N ASN A 48 0.96 -7.77 4.44
CA ASN A 48 -0.29 -7.07 4.72
C ASN A 48 -0.15 -5.57 5.04
N HIS A 49 0.99 -4.95 4.73
CA HIS A 49 1.18 -3.51 4.89
C HIS A 49 0.47 -2.74 3.78
N ALA A 50 -0.22 -1.66 4.17
CA ALA A 50 -0.98 -0.79 3.30
C ALA A 50 -0.23 0.51 3.00
N PHE A 51 -0.18 0.91 1.74
CA PHE A 51 0.46 2.16 1.29
C PHE A 51 -0.40 2.85 0.24
N HIS A 52 -0.37 4.19 0.18
CA HIS A 52 -1.05 4.92 -0.87
C HIS A 52 -0.56 4.47 -2.26
N VAL A 53 -1.50 4.20 -3.18
CA VAL A 53 -1.19 3.74 -4.54
C VAL A 53 -0.16 4.63 -5.22
N ASP A 54 -0.33 5.95 -5.14
CA ASP A 54 0.53 6.92 -5.83
C ASP A 54 2.00 6.80 -5.41
N TYR A 55 2.23 6.71 -4.10
CA TYR A 55 3.57 6.66 -3.51
C TYR A 55 4.21 5.28 -3.64
N ILE A 56 3.43 4.21 -3.49
CA ILE A 56 3.96 2.85 -3.54
C ILE A 56 4.21 2.39 -4.98
N ASP A 57 3.41 2.84 -5.95
CA ASP A 57 3.71 2.63 -7.38
C ASP A 57 5.08 3.23 -7.70
N MET A 58 5.34 4.49 -7.30
CA MET A 58 6.64 5.16 -7.48
C MET A 58 7.80 4.36 -6.87
N TRP A 59 7.62 3.86 -5.65
CA TRP A 59 8.62 3.01 -4.99
C TRP A 59 8.93 1.74 -5.80
N PHE A 60 7.91 1.06 -6.31
CA PHE A 60 8.08 -0.17 -7.08
C PHE A 60 8.76 0.01 -8.45
N TYR A 61 8.90 1.24 -8.97
CA TYR A 61 9.74 1.47 -10.16
C TYR A 61 11.22 1.20 -9.91
N THR A 62 11.68 1.33 -8.66
CA THR A 62 13.08 1.17 -8.28
C THR A 62 13.32 0.02 -7.32
N HIS A 63 12.32 -0.34 -6.51
CA HIS A 63 12.46 -1.31 -5.42
C HIS A 63 11.29 -2.27 -5.38
N SER A 64 11.51 -3.56 -5.60
CA SER A 64 10.48 -4.60 -5.46
C SER A 64 10.46 -5.18 -4.03
N ASN A 65 10.31 -4.32 -3.02
CA ASN A 65 10.19 -4.74 -1.63
C ASN A 65 9.32 -3.76 -0.83
N CYS A 66 8.76 -4.24 0.28
CA CYS A 66 7.97 -3.44 1.19
C CYS A 66 8.85 -2.36 1.85
N PRO A 67 8.51 -1.06 1.77
CA PRO A 67 9.32 0.00 2.37
C PRO A 67 9.39 -0.08 3.90
N LEU A 68 8.41 -0.75 4.54
CA LEU A 68 8.30 -0.87 5.99
C LEU A 68 9.10 -2.05 6.58
N CYS A 69 8.93 -3.25 6.02
CA CYS A 69 9.59 -4.47 6.54
C CYS A 69 10.61 -5.09 5.58
N ARG A 70 10.80 -4.52 4.38
CA ARG A 70 11.66 -5.04 3.30
C ARG A 70 11.31 -6.46 2.81
N ALA A 71 10.13 -6.97 3.16
CA ALA A 71 9.61 -8.21 2.58
C ALA A 71 9.45 -8.04 1.05
N PRO A 72 9.71 -9.10 0.26
CA PRO A 72 9.45 -9.06 -1.18
C PRO A 72 7.96 -8.85 -1.47
N VAL A 73 7.68 -8.16 -2.58
CA VAL A 73 6.32 -7.90 -3.08
C VAL A 73 5.77 -9.10 -3.82
#